data_AF-A0A8X8DG27-F1
#
_entry.id   AF-A0A8X8DG27-F1
#
_cell.length_a   1.000
_cell.length_b   1.000
_cell.length_c   1.000
_cell.angle_alpha   90.00
_cell.angle_beta   90.00
_cell.angle_gamma   90.00
#
_symmetry.space_group_name_H-M   'P 1'
#
loop_
_entity.id
_entity.type
_entity.pdbx_description
1 polymer ?
#
loop_
_entity_poly.entity_id
_entity_poly.type
_entity_poly.pdbx_seq_one_letter_code
_entity_poly.pdbx_strand_id
1 'polypeptide(L)'
;MEHSRFYYHVSLILSISGFVFPVMVGSIGINYGQIANNLPTPDNVIPLVKSIGATKVKLYDADPRVLKAFANTGVEFIVGLGNEYLSKMRDPDKAQAWVKANVQAYLPATKITCITIGNEILTFNDTSLTDNLLPAMQGIQTALVNLGLDKQVSVTTAHSLAVLEVSFPPSAGSFRKDLVGSITPILNFHAKTNSPFLINAYPFFAFKSNPKQVSLDFVLFQPNQGVVDPKSNFHYDNMLFAQIDAVYSALASLGYSKLPVHISETGWPSKGDEDEVGATLENAKKYNGNLFKTICQRKGTPMRPNTDLNIYVFALFNENMKPGPTSERNYGLFKPDGSPAYLLGINGTDAISTNSTPTTATTTTTTPAPRSPESTSTGYLSISAAVKQAIQSNCFRFVHVWIYWKMEQLQRPTTVSIAVVELPGL
;
A
#
# COMPACT_ATOMS: atom_id res chain seq x y z
N MET A 1 19.26 84.32 -12.60
CA MET A 1 19.67 83.45 -11.49
C MET A 1 18.83 82.20 -11.58
N GLU A 2 19.50 81.13 -12.00
CA GLU A 2 18.97 79.78 -12.19
C GLU A 2 18.36 79.24 -10.91
N HIS A 3 17.22 78.56 -11.00
CA HIS A 3 16.98 77.42 -10.11
C HIS A 3 16.28 76.30 -10.88
N SER A 4 17.02 75.22 -10.96
CA SER A 4 16.81 73.97 -11.68
C SER A 4 15.52 73.25 -11.27
N ARG A 5 14.73 72.80 -12.25
CA ARG A 5 13.60 71.89 -12.05
C ARG A 5 14.13 70.45 -12.05
N PHE A 6 14.24 69.86 -10.87
CA PHE A 6 14.55 68.43 -10.70
C PHE A 6 13.32 67.60 -11.07
N TYR A 7 13.39 66.86 -12.18
CA TYR A 7 12.44 65.80 -12.50
C TYR A 7 12.87 64.52 -11.80
N TYR A 8 12.09 64.07 -10.81
CA TYR A 8 12.28 62.75 -10.21
C TYR A 8 11.64 61.69 -11.11
N HIS A 9 12.45 60.98 -11.90
CA HIS A 9 12.05 59.72 -12.52
C HIS A 9 12.12 58.60 -11.47
N VAL A 10 10.96 58.17 -10.98
CA VAL A 10 10.84 56.95 -10.18
C VAL A 10 10.80 55.77 -11.15
N SER A 11 11.94 55.11 -11.36
CA SER A 11 11.99 53.81 -12.02
C SER A 11 11.51 52.73 -11.05
N LEU A 12 10.31 52.20 -11.29
CA LEU A 12 9.76 51.04 -10.60
C LEU A 12 10.47 49.78 -11.10
N ILE A 13 11.44 49.28 -10.34
CA ILE A 13 12.06 47.97 -10.58
C ILE A 13 11.07 46.90 -10.10
N LEU A 14 10.39 46.25 -11.04
CA LEU A 14 9.53 45.11 -10.77
C LEU A 14 10.41 43.87 -10.54
N SER A 15 10.79 43.62 -9.28
CA SER A 15 11.46 42.38 -8.90
C SER A 15 10.48 41.22 -9.01
N ILE A 16 10.48 40.54 -10.17
CA ILE A 16 9.82 39.24 -10.33
C ILE A 16 10.65 38.24 -9.52
N SER A 17 10.38 38.16 -8.22
CA SER A 17 10.83 37.05 -7.40
C SER A 17 10.03 35.84 -7.83
N GLY A 18 10.57 35.09 -8.79
CA GLY A 18 10.05 33.78 -9.15
C GLY A 18 10.09 32.92 -7.90
N PHE A 19 8.93 32.74 -7.26
CA PHE A 19 8.74 31.66 -6.31
C PHE A 19 8.89 30.37 -7.11
N VAL A 20 10.11 29.86 -7.14
CA VAL A 20 10.36 28.47 -7.48
C VAL A 20 9.77 27.70 -6.31
N PHE A 21 8.46 27.41 -6.38
CA PHE A 21 7.91 26.38 -5.53
C PHE A 21 8.73 25.14 -5.85
N PRO A 22 9.44 24.53 -4.89
CA PRO A 22 9.98 23.21 -5.13
C PRO A 22 8.80 22.39 -5.59
N VAL A 23 8.91 21.79 -6.77
CA VAL A 23 7.94 20.80 -7.23
C VAL A 23 7.94 19.76 -6.13
N MET A 24 6.99 19.84 -5.20
CA MET A 24 6.83 18.83 -4.18
C MET A 24 6.35 17.60 -4.92
N VAL A 25 7.32 16.74 -5.25
CA VAL A 25 7.11 15.41 -5.79
C VAL A 25 6.03 14.74 -4.94
N GLY A 26 5.00 14.19 -5.58
CA GLY A 26 3.97 13.43 -4.89
C GLY A 26 4.63 12.41 -3.95
N SER A 27 4.14 12.32 -2.71
CA SER A 27 4.82 11.52 -1.68
C SER A 27 4.64 10.03 -1.94
N ILE A 28 5.61 9.44 -2.65
CA ILE A 28 5.68 8.00 -2.91
C ILE A 28 6.15 7.28 -1.64
N GLY A 29 5.39 6.26 -1.24
CA GLY A 29 5.80 5.28 -0.26
C GLY A 29 6.37 4.02 -0.92
N ILE A 30 7.29 3.36 -0.23
CA ILE A 30 7.82 2.05 -0.63
C ILE A 30 7.81 1.10 0.57
N ASN A 31 7.35 -0.14 0.36
CA ASN A 31 7.47 -1.20 1.36
C ASN A 31 8.89 -1.75 1.32
N TYR A 32 9.58 -1.70 2.45
CA TYR A 32 10.91 -2.29 2.61
C TYR A 32 10.78 -3.63 3.34
N GLY A 33 10.44 -4.67 2.58
CA GLY A 33 10.43 -6.04 3.06
C GLY A 33 11.85 -6.59 3.24
N GLN A 34 12.02 -7.44 4.25
CA GLN A 34 13.32 -7.97 4.67
C GLN A 34 13.33 -9.50 4.78
N ILE A 35 12.35 -10.20 4.18
CA ILE A 35 12.29 -11.67 4.18
C ILE A 35 13.25 -12.22 3.11
N ALA A 36 14.54 -12.00 3.33
CA ALA A 36 15.63 -12.40 2.45
C ALA A 36 16.97 -12.47 3.20
N ASN A 37 17.92 -13.23 2.66
CA ASN A 37 19.26 -13.39 3.24
C ASN A 37 20.39 -12.75 2.41
N ASN A 38 20.04 -11.97 1.37
CA ASN A 38 20.98 -11.42 0.40
C ASN A 38 20.76 -9.92 0.11
N LEU A 39 20.01 -9.21 0.96
CA LEU A 39 19.74 -7.78 0.81
C LEU A 39 20.97 -6.93 1.18
N PRO A 40 21.07 -5.71 0.63
CA PRO A 40 22.14 -4.79 1.01
C PRO A 40 21.95 -4.30 2.45
N THR A 41 23.02 -3.75 3.03
CA THR A 41 22.94 -3.11 4.36
C THR A 41 21.99 -1.91 4.32
N PRO A 42 21.32 -1.55 5.44
CA PRO A 42 20.38 -0.44 5.45
C PRO A 42 20.95 0.91 4.97
N ASP A 43 22.23 1.20 5.22
CA ASP A 43 22.89 2.41 4.71
C ASP A 43 22.91 2.47 3.18
N ASN A 44 23.12 1.32 2.52
CA ASN A 44 23.12 1.19 1.07
C ASN A 44 21.71 1.20 0.46
N VAL A 45 20.66 1.12 1.30
CA VAL A 45 19.26 1.20 0.85
C VAL A 45 18.81 2.66 0.69
N ILE A 46 19.36 3.60 1.46
CA ILE A 46 18.96 5.01 1.42
C ILE A 46 19.08 5.62 0.01
N PRO A 47 20.18 5.42 -0.75
CA PRO A 47 20.28 5.92 -2.12
C PRO A 47 19.23 5.33 -3.06
N LEU A 48 18.82 4.07 -2.85
CA LEU A 48 17.81 3.39 -3.68
C LEU A 48 16.40 3.93 -3.41
N VAL A 49 16.07 4.21 -2.15
CA VAL A 49 14.80 4.86 -1.78
C VAL A 49 14.73 6.26 -2.41
N LYS A 50 15.83 7.02 -2.36
CA LYS A 50 15.92 8.35 -2.98
C LYS A 50 15.85 8.31 -4.50
N SER A 51 16.45 7.31 -5.15
CA SER A 51 16.51 7.23 -6.62
C SER A 51 15.15 7.02 -7.28
N ILE A 52 14.19 6.42 -6.57
CA ILE A 52 12.80 6.30 -7.02
C ILE A 52 11.91 7.46 -6.56
N GLY A 53 12.48 8.48 -5.90
CA GLY A 53 11.73 9.62 -5.37
C GLY A 53 10.83 9.27 -4.17
N ALA A 54 11.05 8.13 -3.53
CA ALA A 54 10.28 7.75 -2.36
C ALA A 54 10.70 8.60 -1.14
N THR A 55 9.70 9.14 -0.46
CA THR A 55 9.86 9.96 0.75
C THR A 55 9.33 9.27 2.00
N LYS A 56 8.65 8.13 1.81
CA LYS A 56 8.07 7.31 2.88
C LYS A 56 8.50 5.86 2.73
N VAL A 57 8.77 5.19 3.84
CA VAL A 57 9.09 3.76 3.92
C VAL A 57 8.11 3.10 4.88
N LYS A 58 7.58 1.94 4.50
CA LYS A 58 6.83 1.06 5.41
C LYS A 58 7.67 -0.18 5.70
N LEU A 59 7.95 -0.40 6.98
CA LEU A 59 8.51 -1.63 7.53
C LEU A 59 7.38 -2.50 8.09
N TYR A 60 7.62 -3.81 8.09
CA TYR A 60 6.71 -4.80 8.69
C TYR A 60 7.08 -5.15 10.12
N ASP A 61 8.21 -4.61 10.59
CA ASP A 61 8.71 -4.66 11.94
C ASP A 61 9.19 -3.24 12.35
N ALA A 62 10.01 -3.18 13.39
CA ALA A 62 10.75 -1.99 13.78
C ALA A 62 12.26 -2.28 13.85
N ASP A 63 12.85 -2.77 12.75
CA ASP A 63 14.27 -3.15 12.71
C ASP A 63 15.19 -2.00 13.17
N PRO A 64 15.89 -2.15 14.31
CA PRO A 64 16.75 -1.10 14.87
C PRO A 64 17.89 -0.69 13.94
N ARG A 65 18.34 -1.59 13.05
CA ARG A 65 19.42 -1.32 12.09
C ARG A 65 18.94 -0.37 11.01
N VAL A 66 17.72 -0.59 10.49
CA VAL A 66 17.11 0.28 9.49
C VAL A 66 16.81 1.64 10.09
N LEU A 67 16.14 1.67 11.25
CA LEU A 67 15.76 2.93 11.89
C LEU A 67 17.00 3.77 12.23
N LYS A 68 18.12 3.18 12.65
CA LYS A 68 19.38 3.92 12.87
C LYS A 68 20.00 4.44 11.57
N ALA A 69 20.07 3.62 10.53
CA ALA A 69 20.66 4.03 9.25
C ALA A 69 19.90 5.22 8.63
N PHE A 70 18.58 5.24 8.77
CA PHE A 70 17.73 6.31 8.23
C PHE A 70 17.63 7.56 9.12
N ALA A 71 18.38 7.62 10.23
CA ALA A 71 18.42 8.80 11.09
C ALA A 71 18.85 10.05 10.31
N ASN A 72 18.14 11.16 10.53
CA ASN A 72 18.34 12.48 9.91
C ASN A 72 18.24 12.50 8.37
N THR A 73 17.67 11.46 7.75
CA THR A 73 17.48 11.43 6.29
C THR A 73 16.23 12.20 5.82
N GLY A 74 15.30 12.47 6.73
CA GLY A 74 14.00 13.08 6.44
C GLY A 74 12.93 12.12 5.90
N VAL A 75 13.29 10.86 5.62
CA VAL A 75 12.34 9.82 5.18
C VAL A 75 11.37 9.49 6.31
N GLU A 76 10.07 9.49 6.01
CA GLU A 76 9.03 9.13 6.98
C GLU A 76 8.85 7.60 7.07
N PHE A 77 8.62 7.09 8.27
CA PHE A 77 8.45 5.66 8.52
C PHE A 77 7.06 5.31 9.05
N ILE A 78 6.47 4.28 8.43
CA ILE A 78 5.53 3.39 9.09
C ILE A 78 6.34 2.20 9.61
N VAL A 79 6.22 1.87 10.89
CA VAL A 79 6.80 0.66 11.49
C VAL A 79 5.71 -0.35 11.83
N GLY A 80 6.04 -1.64 11.77
CA GLY A 80 5.10 -2.73 12.01
C GLY A 80 5.25 -3.36 13.38
N LEU A 81 4.13 -3.75 13.96
CA LEU A 81 4.04 -4.71 15.06
C LEU A 81 3.47 -6.02 14.51
N GLY A 82 4.29 -7.06 14.49
CA GLY A 82 3.93 -8.37 13.94
C GLY A 82 2.73 -9.04 14.60
N ASN A 83 2.01 -9.85 13.84
CA ASN A 83 0.78 -10.54 14.25
C ASN A 83 0.98 -11.37 15.54
N GLU A 84 2.15 -11.95 15.72
CA GLU A 84 2.56 -12.76 16.87
C GLU A 84 2.64 -11.98 18.21
N TYR A 85 2.62 -10.65 18.15
CA TYR A 85 2.71 -9.79 19.33
C TYR A 85 1.36 -9.24 19.80
N LEU A 86 0.26 -9.43 19.05
CA LEU A 86 -1.03 -8.80 19.34
C LEU A 86 -1.52 -9.09 20.76
N SER A 87 -1.52 -10.36 21.17
CA SER A 87 -2.00 -10.77 22.51
C SER A 87 -1.19 -10.13 23.64
N LYS A 88 0.12 -9.89 23.43
CA LYS A 88 1.01 -9.28 24.43
C LYS A 88 0.76 -7.78 24.60
N MET A 89 0.27 -7.09 23.57
CA MET A 89 0.04 -5.63 23.64
C MET A 89 -1.22 -5.24 24.41
N ARG A 90 -1.96 -6.23 24.93
CA ARG A 90 -3.04 -6.03 25.90
C ARG A 90 -2.52 -5.64 27.28
N ASP A 91 -1.29 -6.06 27.59
CA ASP A 91 -0.60 -5.67 28.82
C ASP A 91 -0.04 -4.25 28.65
N PRO A 92 -0.48 -3.27 29.47
CA PRO A 92 -0.03 -1.89 29.36
C PRO A 92 1.49 -1.71 29.50
N ASP A 93 2.14 -2.50 30.36
CA ASP A 93 3.59 -2.42 30.57
C ASP A 93 4.34 -2.96 29.35
N LYS A 94 3.83 -4.02 28.72
CA LYS A 94 4.40 -4.56 27.47
C LYS A 94 4.20 -3.61 26.30
N ALA A 95 3.02 -3.02 26.16
CA ALA A 95 2.75 -2.02 25.13
C ALA A 95 3.64 -0.79 25.30
N GLN A 96 3.77 -0.27 26.52
CA GLN A 96 4.62 0.88 26.80
C GLN A 96 6.09 0.57 26.59
N ALA A 97 6.57 -0.60 27.01
CA ALA A 97 7.94 -1.04 26.74
C ALA A 97 8.22 -1.18 25.24
N TRP A 98 7.27 -1.71 24.47
CA TRP A 98 7.40 -1.82 23.01
C TRP A 98 7.52 -0.45 22.36
N VAL A 99 6.66 0.52 22.71
CA VAL A 99 6.73 1.88 22.15
C VAL A 99 8.04 2.58 22.53
N LYS A 100 8.50 2.44 23.78
CA LYS A 100 9.79 2.99 24.22
C LYS A 100 10.95 2.46 23.39
N ALA A 101 11.02 1.14 23.23
CA ALA A 101 12.14 0.48 22.59
C ALA A 101 12.15 0.67 21.06
N ASN A 102 10.98 0.65 20.42
CA ASN A 102 10.86 0.56 18.96
C ASN A 102 10.50 1.88 18.28
N VAL A 103 10.02 2.86 19.03
CA VAL A 103 9.56 4.16 18.49
C VAL A 103 10.28 5.30 19.17
N GLN A 104 10.11 5.47 20.49
CA GLN A 104 10.66 6.61 21.22
C GLN A 104 12.19 6.68 21.13
N ALA A 105 12.88 5.53 21.17
CA ALA A 105 14.34 5.44 21.09
C ALA A 105 14.94 6.00 19.79
N TYR A 106 14.14 6.17 18.73
CA TYR A 106 14.61 6.64 17.42
C TYR A 106 14.13 8.06 17.10
N LEU A 107 13.14 8.58 17.85
CA LEU A 107 12.64 9.93 17.67
C LEU A 107 13.56 10.96 18.36
N PRO A 108 13.74 12.17 17.79
CA PRO A 108 13.19 12.64 16.50
C PRO A 108 14.09 12.34 15.29
N ALA A 109 15.26 11.70 15.49
CA ALA A 109 16.26 11.51 14.44
C ALA A 109 15.68 10.74 13.23
N THR A 110 14.90 9.68 13.48
CA THR A 110 14.19 8.93 12.44
C THR A 110 12.73 9.27 12.50
N LYS A 111 12.16 9.79 11.40
CA LYS A 111 10.80 10.33 11.38
C LYS A 111 9.74 9.22 11.32
N ILE A 112 9.48 8.57 12.45
CA ILE A 112 8.39 7.59 12.59
C ILE A 112 7.08 8.36 12.75
N THR A 113 6.11 8.12 11.89
CA THR A 113 4.80 8.82 11.88
C THR A 113 3.62 7.87 12.10
N CYS A 114 3.82 6.57 11.96
CA CYS A 114 2.74 5.60 12.10
C CYS A 114 3.25 4.23 12.58
N ILE A 115 2.41 3.53 13.35
CA ILE A 115 2.58 2.13 13.73
C ILE A 115 1.42 1.33 13.12
N THR A 116 1.73 0.30 12.32
CA THR A 116 0.74 -0.69 11.86
C THR A 116 0.70 -1.88 12.81
N ILE A 117 -0.46 -2.15 13.40
CA ILE A 117 -0.72 -3.25 14.33
C ILE A 117 -1.26 -4.43 13.54
N GLY A 118 -0.40 -5.42 13.33
CA GLY A 118 -0.67 -6.56 12.47
C GLY A 118 -0.84 -6.19 10.98
N ASN A 119 -0.97 -7.22 10.16
CA ASN A 119 -1.18 -7.11 8.72
C ASN A 119 -2.19 -8.18 8.28
N GLU A 120 -3.27 -7.78 7.62
CA GLU A 120 -4.32 -8.64 7.03
C GLU A 120 -5.01 -9.61 8.01
N ILE A 121 -5.04 -9.26 9.30
CA ILE A 121 -5.56 -10.11 10.39
C ILE A 121 -6.97 -10.66 10.12
N LEU A 122 -7.90 -9.80 9.68
CA LEU A 122 -9.31 -10.15 9.52
C LEU A 122 -9.58 -11.17 8.41
N THR A 123 -8.57 -11.51 7.60
CA THR A 123 -8.68 -12.48 6.51
C THR A 123 -7.90 -13.78 6.74
N PHE A 124 -7.20 -13.91 7.88
CA PHE A 124 -6.49 -15.16 8.22
C PHE A 124 -7.38 -16.29 8.75
N ASN A 125 -8.66 -16.03 9.01
CA ASN A 125 -9.56 -17.00 9.65
C ASN A 125 -9.02 -17.51 11.01
N ASP A 126 -8.37 -16.62 11.76
CA ASP A 126 -7.87 -16.87 13.11
C ASP A 126 -8.60 -15.96 14.10
N THR A 127 -9.51 -16.55 14.88
CA THR A 127 -10.30 -15.83 15.88
C THR A 127 -9.43 -15.24 16.98
N SER A 128 -8.34 -15.91 17.37
CA SER A 128 -7.44 -15.40 18.40
C SER A 128 -6.74 -14.12 17.91
N LEU A 129 -6.25 -14.10 16.67
CA LEU A 129 -5.66 -12.88 16.10
C LEU A 129 -6.69 -11.77 15.97
N THR A 130 -7.91 -12.10 15.49
CA THR A 130 -9.00 -11.14 15.32
C THR A 130 -9.39 -10.49 16.66
N ASP A 131 -9.57 -11.30 17.71
CA ASP A 131 -9.97 -10.84 19.04
C ASP A 131 -8.90 -9.98 19.72
N ASN A 132 -7.62 -10.20 19.39
CA ASN A 132 -6.51 -9.44 19.96
C ASN A 132 -6.16 -8.16 19.18
N LEU A 133 -6.68 -7.96 17.96
CA LEU A 133 -6.30 -6.84 17.10
C LEU A 133 -6.67 -5.47 17.71
N LEU A 134 -7.95 -5.21 17.96
CA LEU A 134 -8.37 -3.92 18.52
C LEU A 134 -7.79 -3.67 19.93
N PRO A 135 -7.77 -4.65 20.85
CA PRO A 135 -7.09 -4.46 22.14
C PRO A 135 -5.61 -4.09 21.99
N ALA A 136 -4.88 -4.69 21.05
CA ALA A 136 -3.49 -4.33 20.78
C ALA A 136 -3.35 -2.89 20.26
N MET A 137 -4.23 -2.47 19.34
CA MET A 137 -4.28 -1.09 18.84
C MET A 137 -4.51 -0.10 19.98
N GLN A 138 -5.45 -0.39 20.88
CA GLN A 138 -5.75 0.43 22.05
C GLN A 138 -4.60 0.47 23.05
N GLY A 139 -3.91 -0.65 23.29
CA GLY A 139 -2.74 -0.73 24.15
C GLY A 139 -1.60 0.15 23.65
N ILE A 140 -1.26 0.06 22.36
CA ILE A 140 -0.22 0.90 21.74
C ILE A 140 -0.63 2.37 21.71
N GLN A 141 -1.88 2.69 21.41
CA GLN A 141 -2.38 4.07 21.45
C GLN A 141 -2.26 4.67 22.86
N THR A 142 -2.62 3.89 23.90
CA THR A 142 -2.50 4.32 25.29
C THR A 142 -1.04 4.56 25.67
N ALA A 143 -0.14 3.67 25.26
CA ALA A 143 1.29 3.84 25.45
C ALA A 143 1.83 5.12 24.77
N LEU A 144 1.39 5.43 23.55
CA LEU A 144 1.75 6.67 22.87
C LEU A 144 1.26 7.91 23.63
N VAL A 145 0.02 7.90 24.12
CA VAL A 145 -0.54 9.00 24.93
C VAL A 145 0.27 9.19 26.22
N ASN A 146 0.56 8.10 26.94
CA ASN A 146 1.36 8.15 28.17
C ASN A 146 2.76 8.71 27.97
N LEU A 147 3.33 8.51 26.78
CA LEU A 147 4.66 9.00 26.40
C LEU A 147 4.63 10.37 25.70
N GLY A 148 3.45 10.98 25.51
CA GLY A 148 3.28 12.26 24.83
C GLY A 148 3.57 12.21 23.32
N LEU A 149 3.46 11.04 22.69
CA LEU A 149 3.78 10.80 21.28
C LEU A 149 2.54 10.69 20.37
N ASP A 150 1.32 10.70 20.94
CA ASP A 150 0.06 10.48 20.20
C ASP A 150 -0.28 11.57 19.17
N LYS A 151 0.37 12.73 19.25
CA LYS A 151 0.26 13.80 18.25
C LYS A 151 1.22 13.65 17.08
N GLN A 152 2.28 12.87 17.25
CA GLN A 152 3.31 12.66 16.24
C GLN A 152 3.17 11.30 15.53
N VAL A 153 2.73 10.28 16.25
CA VAL A 153 2.67 8.90 15.77
C VAL A 153 1.23 8.40 15.85
N SER A 154 0.66 8.02 14.71
CA SER A 154 -0.67 7.40 14.65
C SER A 154 -0.61 5.88 14.76
N VAL A 155 -1.68 5.26 15.26
CA VAL A 155 -1.86 3.80 15.27
C VAL A 155 -2.89 3.39 14.23
N THR A 156 -2.59 2.38 13.44
CA THR A 156 -3.51 1.81 12.45
C THR A 156 -3.30 0.31 12.30
N THR A 157 -4.01 -0.34 11.38
CA THR A 157 -3.81 -1.73 10.95
C THR A 157 -4.05 -1.82 9.45
N ALA A 158 -3.34 -2.73 8.76
CA ALA A 158 -3.46 -2.91 7.30
C ALA A 158 -4.40 -4.08 6.99
N HIS A 159 -5.31 -3.87 6.04
CA HIS A 159 -6.32 -4.85 5.65
C HIS A 159 -6.10 -5.35 4.22
N SER A 160 -6.26 -6.66 4.01
CA SER A 160 -6.43 -7.20 2.65
C SER A 160 -7.71 -6.62 2.04
N LEU A 161 -7.74 -6.41 0.72
CA LEU A 161 -8.98 -6.04 0.04
C LEU A 161 -10.08 -7.11 0.18
N ALA A 162 -9.72 -8.36 0.54
CA ALA A 162 -10.65 -9.45 0.80
C ALA A 162 -11.53 -9.27 2.06
N VAL A 163 -11.40 -8.14 2.78
CA VAL A 163 -12.40 -7.73 3.77
C VAL A 163 -13.72 -7.26 3.13
N LEU A 164 -13.73 -6.97 1.83
CA LEU A 164 -14.93 -6.63 1.06
C LEU A 164 -15.68 -7.87 0.59
N GLU A 165 -17.01 -7.83 0.70
CA GLU A 165 -17.91 -8.80 0.07
C GLU A 165 -18.16 -8.41 -1.39
N VAL A 166 -18.54 -7.15 -1.58
CA VAL A 166 -18.83 -6.55 -2.87
C VAL A 166 -17.82 -5.45 -3.11
N SER A 167 -17.20 -5.46 -4.28
CA SER A 167 -16.27 -4.42 -4.73
C SER A 167 -16.59 -3.91 -6.14
N PHE A 168 -17.59 -4.50 -6.81
CA PHE A 168 -18.02 -4.09 -8.14
C PHE A 168 -19.56 -4.12 -8.28
N PRO A 169 -20.18 -3.06 -8.84
CA PRO A 169 -19.55 -1.77 -9.16
C PRO A 169 -19.04 -1.06 -7.88
N PRO A 170 -18.05 -0.16 -7.97
CA PRO A 170 -17.43 0.46 -6.78
C PRO A 170 -18.44 1.09 -5.80
N SER A 171 -19.50 1.72 -6.29
CA SER A 171 -20.57 2.34 -5.48
C SER A 171 -21.43 1.35 -4.68
N ALA A 172 -21.31 0.05 -4.96
CA ALA A 172 -21.92 -1.05 -4.20
C ALA A 172 -20.95 -1.67 -3.18
N GLY A 173 -19.75 -1.10 -3.03
CA GLY A 173 -18.73 -1.53 -2.09
C GLY A 173 -19.30 -1.79 -0.69
N SER A 174 -19.04 -2.98 -0.15
CA SER A 174 -19.48 -3.36 1.19
C SER A 174 -18.53 -4.36 1.83
N PHE A 175 -18.38 -4.29 3.15
CA PHE A 175 -17.62 -5.27 3.91
C PHE A 175 -18.35 -6.61 3.98
N ARG A 176 -17.57 -7.68 4.05
CA ARG A 176 -18.03 -9.03 4.43
C ARG A 176 -18.88 -8.98 5.68
N LYS A 177 -20.08 -9.59 5.60
CA LYS A 177 -21.07 -9.53 6.70
C LYS A 177 -20.54 -10.13 7.99
N ASP A 178 -19.78 -11.21 7.89
CA ASP A 178 -19.16 -11.89 9.03
C ASP A 178 -18.05 -11.04 9.70
N LEU A 179 -17.45 -10.09 8.97
CA LEU A 179 -16.43 -9.19 9.50
C LEU A 179 -16.99 -7.88 10.08
N VAL A 180 -18.26 -7.54 9.85
CA VAL A 180 -18.87 -6.28 10.30
C VAL A 180 -18.74 -6.08 11.82
N GLY A 181 -18.89 -7.16 12.58
CA GLY A 181 -18.76 -7.15 14.05
C GLY A 181 -17.36 -6.78 14.53
N SER A 182 -16.32 -7.23 13.81
CA SER A 182 -14.91 -6.97 14.16
C SER A 182 -14.41 -5.64 13.59
N ILE A 183 -14.81 -5.29 12.37
CA ILE A 183 -14.30 -4.09 11.69
C ILE A 183 -14.93 -2.81 12.22
N THR A 184 -16.22 -2.81 12.59
CA THR A 184 -16.91 -1.59 13.07
C THR A 184 -16.25 -0.98 14.31
N PRO A 185 -15.87 -1.76 15.35
CA PRO A 185 -15.07 -1.25 16.47
C PRO A 185 -13.70 -0.68 16.06
N ILE A 186 -13.05 -1.24 15.04
CA ILE A 186 -11.78 -0.73 14.49
C ILE A 186 -12.01 0.61 13.76
N LEU A 187 -13.09 0.73 12.98
CA LEU A 187 -13.46 2.01 12.34
C LEU A 187 -13.77 3.10 13.37
N ASN A 188 -14.42 2.76 14.49
CA ASN A 188 -14.61 3.65 15.63
C ASN A 188 -13.28 4.11 16.22
N PHE A 189 -12.30 3.22 16.34
CA PHE A 189 -10.96 3.57 16.80
C PHE A 189 -10.31 4.59 15.83
N HIS A 190 -10.29 4.31 14.53
CA HIS A 190 -9.75 5.22 13.52
C HIS A 190 -10.40 6.60 13.56
N ALA A 191 -11.72 6.66 13.69
CA ALA A 191 -12.46 7.91 13.78
C ALA A 191 -12.12 8.72 15.04
N LYS A 192 -11.88 8.05 16.17
CA LYS A 192 -11.51 8.70 17.44
C LYS A 192 -10.06 9.20 17.45
N THR A 193 -9.14 8.47 16.83
CA THR A 193 -7.71 8.80 16.82
C THR A 193 -7.27 9.58 15.58
N ASN A 194 -8.20 9.83 14.65
CA ASN A 194 -7.94 10.42 13.33
C ASN A 194 -6.87 9.65 12.53
N SER A 195 -6.81 8.33 12.69
CA SER A 195 -5.88 7.49 11.93
C SER A 195 -6.51 6.95 10.64
N PRO A 196 -5.70 6.75 9.58
CA PRO A 196 -6.20 6.25 8.30
C PRO A 196 -6.55 4.76 8.36
N PHE A 197 -7.47 4.36 7.49
CA PHE A 197 -7.78 2.97 7.18
C PHE A 197 -6.84 2.49 6.06
N LEU A 198 -6.00 1.49 6.34
CA LEU A 198 -4.99 1.02 5.39
C LEU A 198 -5.49 -0.22 4.63
N ILE A 199 -5.32 -0.20 3.31
CA ILE A 199 -5.64 -1.33 2.45
C ILE A 199 -4.44 -1.80 1.63
N ASN A 200 -4.31 -3.11 1.52
CA ASN A 200 -3.46 -3.80 0.57
C ASN A 200 -4.30 -4.10 -0.67
N ALA A 201 -4.04 -3.37 -1.77
CA ALA A 201 -4.88 -3.39 -2.97
C ALA A 201 -4.05 -3.80 -4.18
N TYR A 202 -4.34 -4.99 -4.72
CA TYR A 202 -3.57 -5.59 -5.80
C TYR A 202 -4.48 -5.96 -6.99
N PRO A 203 -4.55 -5.11 -8.04
CA PRO A 203 -5.20 -5.44 -9.31
C PRO A 203 -4.69 -6.75 -9.93
N PHE A 204 -3.43 -7.12 -9.66
CA PHE A 204 -2.83 -8.39 -10.10
C PHE A 204 -3.70 -9.61 -9.75
N PHE A 205 -4.21 -9.71 -8.51
CA PHE A 205 -4.98 -10.88 -8.11
C PHE A 205 -6.32 -11.00 -8.84
N ALA A 206 -6.99 -9.87 -9.09
CA ALA A 206 -8.23 -9.87 -9.87
C ALA A 206 -7.98 -10.37 -11.30
N PHE A 207 -6.89 -9.92 -11.94
CA PHE A 207 -6.50 -10.39 -13.26
C PHE A 207 -6.11 -11.87 -13.25
N LYS A 208 -5.24 -12.30 -12.32
CA LYS A 208 -4.82 -13.70 -12.17
C LYS A 208 -6.02 -14.63 -12.03
N SER A 209 -7.01 -14.27 -11.21
CA SER A 209 -8.19 -15.09 -10.97
C SER A 209 -9.17 -15.15 -12.14
N ASN A 210 -9.24 -14.12 -12.99
CA ASN A 210 -10.20 -14.08 -14.10
C ASN A 210 -9.66 -13.33 -15.34
N PRO A 211 -8.59 -13.82 -15.98
CA PRO A 211 -7.89 -13.11 -17.05
C PRO A 211 -8.70 -12.99 -18.36
N LYS A 212 -9.81 -13.75 -18.47
CA LYS A 212 -10.72 -13.70 -19.63
C LYS A 212 -11.73 -12.55 -19.53
N GLN A 213 -12.07 -12.10 -18.33
CA GLN A 213 -13.07 -11.06 -18.10
C GLN A 213 -12.45 -9.76 -17.60
N VAL A 214 -11.34 -9.84 -16.86
CA VAL A 214 -10.59 -8.68 -16.40
C VAL A 214 -9.61 -8.26 -17.49
N SER A 215 -9.83 -7.09 -18.07
CA SER A 215 -8.92 -6.53 -19.07
C SER A 215 -7.53 -6.29 -18.47
N LEU A 216 -6.49 -6.78 -19.17
CA LEU A 216 -5.10 -6.53 -18.79
C LEU A 216 -4.78 -5.02 -18.83
N ASP A 217 -5.31 -4.30 -19.82
CA ASP A 217 -5.06 -2.86 -19.95
C ASP A 217 -5.66 -2.08 -18.79
N PHE A 218 -6.84 -2.50 -18.30
CA PHE A 218 -7.53 -1.88 -17.16
C PHE A 218 -6.77 -2.04 -15.83
N VAL A 219 -6.11 -3.19 -15.64
CA VAL A 219 -5.32 -3.44 -14.41
C VAL A 219 -3.89 -2.90 -14.49
N LEU A 220 -3.39 -2.57 -15.69
CA LEU A 220 -2.05 -2.03 -15.92
C LEU A 220 -2.02 -0.51 -16.17
N PHE A 221 -3.13 0.20 -15.95
CA PHE A 221 -3.27 1.64 -16.25
C PHE A 221 -2.96 1.98 -17.72
N GLN A 222 -3.22 1.06 -18.65
CA GLN A 222 -3.05 1.29 -20.08
C GLN A 222 -4.32 1.92 -20.67
N PRO A 223 -4.25 2.60 -21.82
CA PRO A 223 -5.44 3.11 -22.50
C PRO A 223 -6.46 1.99 -22.74
N ASN A 224 -7.68 2.17 -22.25
CA ASN A 224 -8.78 1.21 -22.36
C ASN A 224 -10.13 1.93 -22.35
N GLN A 225 -11.22 1.20 -22.57
CA GLN A 225 -12.58 1.78 -22.59
C GLN A 225 -13.11 2.16 -21.19
N GLY A 226 -12.38 1.81 -20.13
CA GLY A 226 -12.78 2.02 -18.74
C GLY A 226 -14.05 1.27 -18.37
N VAL A 227 -14.56 1.57 -17.19
CA VAL A 227 -15.83 1.07 -16.69
C VAL A 227 -16.61 2.22 -16.07
N VAL A 228 -17.87 2.39 -16.47
CA VAL A 228 -18.78 3.35 -15.85
C VAL A 228 -19.58 2.63 -14.77
N ASP A 229 -19.50 3.14 -13.54
CA ASP A 229 -20.32 2.68 -12.44
C ASP A 229 -21.78 3.10 -12.67
N PRO A 230 -22.75 2.16 -12.74
CA PRO A 230 -24.12 2.44 -13.15
C PRO A 230 -24.91 3.27 -12.14
N LYS A 231 -24.47 3.36 -10.89
CA LYS A 231 -25.19 4.08 -9.82
C LYS A 231 -24.56 5.45 -9.53
N SER A 232 -23.23 5.54 -9.49
CA SER A 232 -22.54 6.82 -9.26
C SER A 232 -22.25 7.60 -10.55
N ASN A 233 -22.32 6.94 -11.71
CA ASN A 233 -21.89 7.47 -13.01
C ASN A 233 -20.40 7.85 -13.08
N PHE A 234 -19.60 7.41 -12.11
CA PHE A 234 -18.15 7.59 -12.16
C PHE A 234 -17.52 6.67 -13.20
N HIS A 235 -16.62 7.23 -14.00
CA HIS A 235 -15.83 6.50 -14.97
C HIS A 235 -14.48 6.14 -14.37
N TYR A 236 -14.17 4.85 -14.32
CA TYR A 236 -12.90 4.31 -13.87
C TYR A 236 -12.09 3.85 -15.07
N ASP A 237 -10.92 4.47 -15.28
CA ASP A 237 -9.97 4.09 -16.33
C ASP A 237 -8.97 3.03 -15.87
N ASN A 238 -8.92 2.74 -14.57
CA ASN A 238 -8.05 1.71 -13.98
C ASN A 238 -8.69 1.02 -12.77
N MET A 239 -8.26 -0.22 -12.52
CA MET A 239 -8.81 -1.03 -11.44
C MET A 239 -8.44 -0.54 -10.04
N LEU A 240 -7.23 -0.01 -9.83
CA LEU A 240 -6.80 0.42 -8.49
C LEU A 240 -7.74 1.52 -7.95
N PHE A 241 -8.12 2.47 -8.79
CA PHE A 241 -9.07 3.53 -8.40
C PHE A 241 -10.45 2.97 -8.11
N ALA A 242 -10.92 1.99 -8.89
CA ALA A 242 -12.17 1.29 -8.63
C ALA A 242 -12.14 0.55 -7.27
N GLN A 243 -11.02 -0.10 -6.94
CA GLN A 243 -10.84 -0.80 -5.66
C GLN A 243 -10.83 0.18 -4.47
N ILE A 244 -10.14 1.31 -4.59
CA ILE A 244 -10.10 2.35 -3.54
C ILE A 244 -11.51 2.92 -3.30
N ASP A 245 -12.25 3.24 -4.36
CA ASP A 245 -13.60 3.79 -4.23
C ASP A 245 -14.64 2.78 -3.76
N ALA A 246 -14.42 1.48 -4.02
CA ALA A 246 -15.18 0.41 -3.39
C ALA A 246 -14.98 0.38 -1.86
N VAL A 247 -13.76 0.60 -1.38
CA VAL A 247 -13.48 0.71 0.07
C VAL A 247 -14.14 1.96 0.65
N TYR A 248 -14.06 3.11 -0.03
CA TYR A 248 -14.78 4.31 0.43
C TYR A 248 -16.29 4.09 0.50
N SER A 249 -16.87 3.37 -0.46
CA SER A 249 -18.29 3.03 -0.46
C SER A 249 -18.65 2.08 0.70
N ALA A 250 -17.80 1.09 0.98
CA ALA A 250 -17.97 0.18 2.11
C ALA A 250 -17.90 0.92 3.46
N LEU A 251 -16.94 1.83 3.63
CA LEU A 251 -16.84 2.70 4.80
C LEU A 251 -18.08 3.59 4.95
N ALA A 252 -18.54 4.20 3.86
CA ALA A 252 -19.75 5.03 3.86
C ALA A 252 -21.00 4.23 4.23
N SER A 253 -21.10 2.97 3.81
CA SER A 253 -22.23 2.08 4.14
C SER A 253 -22.36 1.80 5.64
N LEU A 254 -21.25 1.89 6.38
CA LEU A 254 -21.20 1.77 7.84
C LEU A 254 -21.18 3.12 8.57
N GLY A 255 -21.31 4.25 7.85
CA GLY A 255 -21.34 5.60 8.44
C GLY A 255 -19.98 6.30 8.57
N TYR A 256 -18.90 5.75 8.00
CA TYR A 256 -17.53 6.26 8.13
C TYR A 256 -17.03 6.95 6.86
N SER A 257 -17.87 7.72 6.19
CA SER A 257 -17.57 8.38 4.90
C SER A 257 -16.44 9.42 4.95
N LYS A 258 -15.98 9.81 6.13
CA LYS A 258 -14.89 10.78 6.33
C LYS A 258 -13.54 10.13 6.64
N LEU A 259 -13.48 8.81 6.86
CA LEU A 259 -12.21 8.15 7.16
C LEU A 259 -11.29 8.18 5.94
N PRO A 260 -10.04 8.63 6.08
CA PRO A 260 -9.07 8.59 4.99
C PRO A 260 -8.64 7.14 4.72
N VAL A 261 -8.55 6.77 3.45
CA VAL A 261 -8.04 5.47 2.99
C VAL A 261 -6.65 5.65 2.43
N HIS A 262 -5.69 4.90 2.95
CA HIS A 262 -4.32 4.84 2.44
C HIS A 262 -4.02 3.45 1.88
N ILE A 263 -3.23 3.39 0.81
CA ILE A 263 -2.84 2.13 0.17
C ILE A 263 -1.52 1.71 0.79
N SER A 264 -1.56 0.78 1.73
CA SER A 264 -0.37 0.29 2.43
C SER A 264 0.45 -0.65 1.58
N GLU A 265 -0.14 -1.29 0.58
CA GLU A 265 0.56 -2.11 -0.39
C GLU A 265 -0.16 -2.15 -1.73
N THR A 266 0.61 -2.05 -2.80
CA THR A 266 0.18 -2.38 -4.15
C THR A 266 1.39 -2.64 -5.04
N GLY A 267 1.30 -3.58 -5.96
CA GLY A 267 2.45 -3.96 -6.80
C GLY A 267 2.08 -5.03 -7.81
N TRP A 268 3.08 -5.46 -8.59
CA TRP A 268 2.90 -6.49 -9.60
C TRP A 268 4.16 -7.36 -9.70
N PRO A 269 4.04 -8.70 -9.63
CA PRO A 269 5.19 -9.59 -9.64
C PRO A 269 5.78 -9.71 -11.06
N SER A 270 7.11 -9.66 -11.14
CA SER A 270 7.87 -9.77 -12.39
C SER A 270 8.07 -11.20 -12.89
N LYS A 271 7.74 -12.20 -12.06
CA LYS A 271 7.79 -13.63 -12.39
C LYS A 271 6.87 -14.38 -11.45
N GLY A 272 6.08 -15.32 -11.95
CA GLY A 272 5.24 -16.21 -11.15
C GLY A 272 5.35 -17.67 -11.56
N ASP A 273 4.58 -18.54 -10.90
CA ASP A 273 4.37 -19.93 -11.32
C ASP A 273 3.51 -19.99 -12.60
N GLU A 274 3.36 -21.17 -13.21
CA GLU A 274 2.63 -21.34 -14.47
C GLU A 274 1.15 -20.92 -14.38
N ASP A 275 0.54 -21.05 -13.21
CA ASP A 275 -0.84 -20.65 -12.92
C ASP A 275 -0.99 -19.17 -12.53
N GLU A 276 0.11 -18.41 -12.47
CA GLU A 276 0.13 -17.00 -12.11
C GLU A 276 0.08 -16.10 -13.34
N VAL A 277 -0.97 -16.27 -14.13
CA VAL A 277 -1.18 -15.54 -15.39
C VAL A 277 -1.03 -14.03 -15.16
N GLY A 278 -0.17 -13.41 -15.99
CA GLY A 278 0.13 -11.99 -15.92
C GLY A 278 1.38 -11.64 -15.10
N ALA A 279 1.95 -12.56 -14.32
CA ALA A 279 3.19 -12.34 -13.56
C ALA A 279 4.44 -12.37 -14.46
N THR A 280 4.66 -11.28 -15.20
CA THR A 280 5.76 -11.12 -16.15
C THR A 280 6.52 -9.82 -15.93
N LEU A 281 7.79 -9.80 -16.33
CA LEU A 281 8.65 -8.61 -16.25
C LEU A 281 8.02 -7.42 -16.96
N GLU A 282 7.41 -7.65 -18.13
CA GLU A 282 6.77 -6.60 -18.92
C GLU A 282 5.56 -5.98 -18.21
N ASN A 283 4.71 -6.81 -17.60
CA ASN A 283 3.54 -6.34 -16.87
C ASN A 283 3.92 -5.65 -15.57
N ALA A 284 4.94 -6.15 -14.84
CA ALA A 284 5.46 -5.48 -13.66
C ALA A 284 6.03 -4.10 -13.98
N LYS A 285 6.78 -4.00 -15.08
CA LYS A 285 7.28 -2.71 -15.61
C LYS A 285 6.13 -1.76 -15.94
N LYS A 286 5.08 -2.23 -16.63
CA LYS A 286 3.91 -1.42 -16.99
C LYS A 286 3.14 -0.95 -15.75
N TYR A 287 2.80 -1.87 -14.85
CA TYR A 287 2.04 -1.57 -13.64
C TYR A 287 2.75 -0.54 -12.76
N ASN A 288 3.97 -0.85 -12.32
CA ASN A 288 4.71 0.03 -11.42
C ASN A 288 5.10 1.34 -12.13
N GLY A 289 5.56 1.30 -13.39
CA GLY A 289 5.87 2.52 -14.13
C GLY A 289 4.67 3.47 -14.27
N ASN A 290 3.48 2.95 -14.57
CA ASN A 290 2.27 3.77 -14.68
C ASN A 290 1.70 4.19 -13.31
N LEU A 291 1.85 3.37 -12.28
CA LEU A 291 1.50 3.74 -10.91
C LEU A 291 2.31 4.95 -10.46
N PHE A 292 3.64 4.94 -10.66
CA PHE A 292 4.50 6.09 -10.35
C PHE A 292 4.10 7.34 -11.12
N LYS A 293 3.79 7.23 -12.42
CA LYS A 293 3.27 8.36 -13.21
C LYS A 293 1.96 8.91 -12.62
N THR A 294 1.06 8.03 -12.20
CA THR A 294 -0.23 8.40 -11.60
C THR A 294 -0.05 9.13 -10.27
N ILE A 295 0.86 8.65 -9.41
CA ILE A 295 1.20 9.31 -8.14
C ILE A 295 1.82 10.69 -8.39
N CYS A 296 2.75 10.79 -9.34
CA CYS A 296 3.38 12.07 -9.71
C CYS A 296 2.38 13.10 -10.28
N GLN A 297 1.32 12.63 -10.94
CA GLN A 297 0.23 13.49 -11.43
C GLN A 297 -0.70 13.99 -10.31
N ARG A 298 -0.56 13.49 -9.08
CA ARG A 298 -1.44 13.79 -7.93
C ARG A 298 -2.92 13.60 -8.25
N LYS A 299 -3.22 12.60 -9.08
CA LYS A 299 -4.58 12.25 -9.46
C LYS A 299 -5.25 11.49 -8.32
N GLY A 300 -6.33 12.05 -7.77
CA GLY A 300 -7.23 11.31 -6.89
C GLY A 300 -8.08 10.29 -7.65
N THR A 301 -8.89 9.52 -6.93
CA THR A 301 -9.87 8.61 -7.56
C THR A 301 -11.08 9.37 -8.10
N PRO A 302 -11.93 8.78 -8.97
CA PRO A 302 -13.16 9.42 -9.43
C PRO A 302 -14.09 9.92 -8.31
N MET A 303 -14.24 9.16 -7.22
CA MET A 303 -15.03 9.59 -6.04
C MET A 303 -14.32 10.66 -5.21
N ARG A 304 -12.98 10.71 -5.25
CA ARG A 304 -12.14 11.62 -4.44
C ARG A 304 -11.05 12.30 -5.30
N PRO A 305 -11.43 13.13 -6.30
CA PRO A 305 -10.48 13.63 -7.30
C PRO A 305 -9.45 14.61 -6.74
N ASN A 306 -9.78 15.28 -5.62
CA ASN A 306 -8.95 16.31 -4.99
C ASN A 306 -8.20 15.80 -3.74
N THR A 307 -8.12 14.48 -3.55
CA THR A 307 -7.41 13.88 -2.42
C THR A 307 -6.08 13.29 -2.89
N ASP A 308 -4.99 13.65 -2.22
CA ASP A 308 -3.70 13.00 -2.44
C ASP A 308 -3.78 11.52 -2.03
N LEU A 309 -3.42 10.63 -2.96
CA LEU A 309 -3.34 9.20 -2.66
C LEU A 309 -2.01 8.88 -1.97
N ASN A 310 -2.07 8.48 -0.70
CA ASN A 310 -0.93 7.90 -0.01
C ASN A 310 -0.79 6.43 -0.43
N ILE A 311 0.20 6.14 -1.27
CA ILE A 311 0.43 4.80 -1.83
C ILE A 311 1.83 4.31 -1.46
N TYR A 312 1.90 3.11 -0.90
CA TYR A 312 3.14 2.38 -0.66
C TYR A 312 3.28 1.24 -1.66
N VAL A 313 4.25 1.36 -2.56
CA VAL A 313 4.53 0.35 -3.57
C VAL A 313 5.10 -0.91 -2.90
N PHE A 314 4.66 -2.08 -3.32
CA PHE A 314 5.15 -3.38 -2.86
C PHE A 314 5.97 -4.03 -3.99
N ALA A 315 7.29 -4.21 -3.86
CA ALA A 315 8.16 -3.82 -2.74
C ALA A 315 9.53 -3.34 -3.23
N LEU A 316 10.38 -2.87 -2.31
CA LEU A 316 11.70 -2.34 -2.67
C LEU A 316 12.59 -3.41 -3.30
N PHE A 317 12.63 -4.62 -2.74
CA PHE A 317 13.49 -5.70 -3.19
C PHE A 317 12.73 -6.98 -3.52
N ASN A 318 13.33 -7.81 -4.36
CA ASN A 318 12.96 -9.22 -4.45
C ASN A 318 13.39 -9.94 -3.16
N GLU A 319 12.42 -10.57 -2.48
CA GLU A 319 12.61 -11.18 -1.16
C GLU A 319 12.70 -12.71 -1.29
N ASN A 320 13.92 -13.24 -1.41
CA ASN A 320 14.17 -14.63 -1.81
C ASN A 320 13.71 -15.71 -0.79
N MET A 321 13.44 -15.34 0.45
CA MET A 321 12.99 -16.27 1.50
C MET A 321 11.48 -16.26 1.70
N LYS A 322 10.71 -15.47 0.95
CA LYS A 322 9.25 -15.46 1.09
C LYS A 322 8.66 -16.83 0.72
N PRO A 323 7.81 -17.41 1.58
CA PRO A 323 7.14 -18.67 1.31
C PRO A 323 6.06 -18.51 0.23
N GLY A 324 5.54 -19.61 -0.29
CA GLY A 324 4.42 -19.61 -1.25
C GLY A 324 4.86 -19.62 -2.72
N PRO A 325 4.02 -19.15 -3.65
CA PRO A 325 4.25 -19.20 -5.10
C PRO A 325 5.38 -18.29 -5.55
N THR A 326 5.88 -18.51 -6.77
CA THR A 326 7.06 -17.79 -7.30
C THR A 326 6.87 -16.28 -7.35
N SER A 327 5.65 -15.79 -7.54
CA SER A 327 5.33 -14.36 -7.50
C SER A 327 5.83 -13.65 -6.26
N GLU A 328 5.73 -14.26 -5.08
CA GLU A 328 6.09 -13.65 -3.80
C GLU A 328 7.53 -13.18 -3.75
N ARG A 329 8.43 -13.92 -4.40
CA ARG A 329 9.88 -13.63 -4.42
C ARG A 329 10.27 -12.61 -5.50
N ASN A 330 9.32 -12.11 -6.28
CA ASN A 330 9.57 -11.36 -7.52
C ASN A 330 8.79 -10.03 -7.64
N TYR A 331 8.35 -9.44 -6.52
CA TYR A 331 7.68 -8.12 -6.47
C TYR A 331 8.62 -6.91 -6.46
N GLY A 332 9.92 -7.12 -6.30
CA GLY A 332 10.90 -6.07 -6.10
C GLY A 332 11.02 -5.10 -7.27
N LEU A 333 11.17 -3.81 -6.96
CA LEU A 333 11.65 -2.80 -7.90
C LEU A 333 13.16 -2.96 -8.16
N PHE A 334 13.89 -3.45 -7.15
CA PHE A 334 15.31 -3.75 -7.21
C PHE A 334 15.59 -5.23 -6.95
N LYS A 335 16.69 -5.71 -7.53
CA LYS A 335 17.31 -6.97 -7.16
C LYS A 335 18.10 -6.80 -5.86
N PRO A 336 18.49 -7.90 -5.19
CA PRO A 336 19.24 -7.84 -3.93
C PRO A 336 20.61 -7.15 -4.04
N ASP A 337 21.19 -7.06 -5.24
CA ASP A 337 22.44 -6.32 -5.48
C ASP A 337 22.24 -4.80 -5.65
N GLY A 338 21.00 -4.30 -5.55
CA GLY A 338 20.64 -2.90 -5.74
C GLY A 338 20.44 -2.48 -7.19
N SER A 339 20.64 -3.38 -8.16
CA SER A 339 20.32 -3.10 -9.57
C SER A 339 18.81 -3.10 -9.80
N PRO A 340 18.26 -2.29 -10.72
CA PRO A 340 16.83 -2.32 -11.04
C PRO A 340 16.40 -3.71 -11.55
N ALA A 341 15.27 -4.21 -11.06
CA ALA A 341 14.64 -5.41 -11.62
C ALA A 341 14.14 -5.14 -13.05
N TYR A 342 13.65 -3.92 -13.29
CA TYR A 342 13.23 -3.38 -14.58
C TYR A 342 13.25 -1.85 -14.53
N LEU A 343 13.35 -1.20 -15.69
CA LEU A 343 13.33 0.26 -15.78
C LEU A 343 11.91 0.80 -15.64
N LEU A 344 11.64 1.58 -14.60
CA LEU A 344 10.31 2.18 -14.31
C LEU A 344 9.87 3.25 -15.31
N GLY A 345 10.76 3.68 -16.22
CA GLY A 345 10.46 4.74 -17.18
C GLY A 345 10.13 6.08 -16.52
N ILE A 346 10.63 6.27 -15.30
CA ILE A 346 10.60 7.54 -14.58
C ILE A 346 11.79 8.33 -15.14
N ASN A 347 11.52 9.36 -15.94
CA ASN A 347 12.55 10.33 -16.30
C ASN A 347 12.87 11.17 -15.06
N GLY A 348 13.59 10.59 -14.11
CA GLY A 348 14.35 11.36 -13.15
C GLY A 348 15.52 11.96 -13.90
N THR A 349 15.48 13.28 -14.10
CA THR A 349 16.62 14.19 -14.32
C THR A 349 17.89 13.62 -14.95
N ASP A 350 18.27 14.17 -16.11
CA ASP A 350 19.57 14.05 -16.82
C ASP A 350 20.81 13.90 -15.93
N ALA A 351 21.02 12.72 -15.36
CA ALA A 351 22.20 12.40 -14.57
C ALA A 351 22.45 10.89 -14.60
N ILE A 352 22.65 10.34 -15.79
CA ILE A 352 23.72 9.39 -16.12
C ILE A 352 23.93 9.58 -17.63
N SER A 353 24.61 10.66 -18.01
CA SER A 353 25.39 10.63 -19.25
C SER A 353 26.55 9.68 -18.98
N THR A 354 26.43 8.47 -19.48
CA THR A 354 27.52 7.49 -19.57
C THR A 354 28.66 8.11 -20.35
N ASN A 355 29.75 8.44 -19.67
CA ASN A 355 31.02 8.70 -20.35
C ASN A 355 32.17 8.38 -19.40
N SER A 356 32.62 7.12 -19.41
CA SER A 356 34.01 6.72 -19.18
C SER A 356 34.22 5.26 -19.60
N THR A 357 35.01 5.08 -20.66
CA THR A 357 35.64 3.83 -21.10
C THR A 357 36.76 3.39 -20.12
N PRO A 358 37.30 2.16 -20.25
CA PRO A 358 37.73 1.33 -19.12
C PRO A 358 39.18 1.53 -18.70
N THR A 359 39.46 1.35 -17.40
CA THR A 359 40.82 1.18 -16.89
C THR A 359 40.92 -0.06 -15.99
N THR A 360 41.98 -0.81 -16.27
CA THR A 360 42.32 -2.16 -15.82
C THR A 360 42.62 -2.27 -14.31
N ALA A 361 42.24 -3.45 -13.79
CA ALA A 361 42.54 -4.15 -12.53
C ALA A 361 43.62 -3.61 -11.56
N THR A 362 43.36 -3.77 -10.25
CA THR A 362 44.31 -4.41 -9.32
C THR A 362 43.57 -5.12 -8.18
N THR A 363 44.01 -6.34 -7.91
CA THR A 363 43.57 -7.29 -6.88
C THR A 363 44.10 -6.92 -5.51
N THR A 364 43.26 -6.90 -4.46
CA THR A 364 43.71 -7.15 -3.08
C THR A 364 42.66 -7.90 -2.28
N THR A 365 43.08 -9.06 -1.79
CA THR A 365 42.46 -9.98 -0.84
C THR A 365 42.29 -9.34 0.53
N THR A 366 41.17 -9.59 1.22
CA THR A 366 41.10 -9.65 2.70
C THR A 366 39.88 -10.44 3.21
N THR A 367 40.15 -11.11 4.32
CA THR A 367 39.51 -12.18 5.12
C THR A 367 38.09 -11.87 5.66
N PRO A 368 37.32 -12.87 6.14
CA PRO A 368 35.87 -12.80 6.32
C PRO A 368 35.44 -12.22 7.68
N ALA A 369 34.36 -11.44 7.66
CA ALA A 369 33.70 -10.88 8.84
C ALA A 369 32.67 -11.87 9.47
N PRO A 370 32.37 -11.74 10.77
CA PRO A 370 31.71 -12.79 11.55
C PRO A 370 30.18 -12.79 11.45
N ARG A 371 29.60 -13.98 11.67
CA ARG A 371 28.15 -14.24 11.76
C ARG A 371 27.48 -13.34 12.79
N SER A 372 26.37 -12.73 12.37
CA SER A 372 25.40 -12.05 13.25
C SER A 372 24.13 -12.91 13.39
N PRO A 373 23.37 -12.77 14.48
CA PRO A 373 22.41 -13.76 14.95
C PRO A 373 21.09 -13.74 14.16
N GLU A 374 20.46 -14.92 14.11
CA GLU A 374 19.17 -15.18 13.51
C GLU A 374 18.06 -14.35 14.17
N SER A 375 17.49 -13.43 13.39
CA SER A 375 16.18 -12.83 13.66
C SER A 375 15.13 -13.76 13.05
N THR A 376 14.65 -14.72 13.82
CA THR A 376 13.50 -15.55 13.46
C THR A 376 12.21 -14.76 13.70
N SER A 377 11.88 -13.86 12.78
CA SER A 377 10.50 -13.35 12.64
C SER A 377 9.81 -14.16 11.55
N THR A 378 9.02 -15.16 11.95
CA THR A 378 8.18 -15.98 11.07
C THR A 378 6.75 -15.45 10.92
N GLY A 379 6.51 -14.18 11.26
CA GLY A 379 5.17 -13.56 11.22
C GLY A 379 4.68 -13.13 9.84
N TYR A 380 5.54 -13.15 8.80
CA TYR A 380 5.17 -12.76 7.44
C TYR A 380 4.72 -13.97 6.60
N LEU A 381 3.44 -14.28 6.61
CA LEU A 381 2.84 -15.15 5.60
C LEU A 381 2.70 -14.35 4.29
N SER A 382 3.03 -14.98 3.17
CA SER A 382 2.99 -14.38 1.83
C SER A 382 1.62 -13.79 1.50
N ILE A 383 1.58 -12.79 0.61
CA ILE A 383 0.33 -12.13 0.18
C ILE A 383 -0.63 -13.18 -0.40
N SER A 384 -0.10 -14.15 -1.13
CA SER A 384 -0.82 -15.33 -1.63
C SER A 384 -1.18 -16.37 -0.57
N ALA A 385 -0.52 -16.44 0.58
CA ALA A 385 -0.87 -17.36 1.66
C ALA A 385 -2.15 -16.91 2.40
N ALA A 386 -2.34 -15.60 2.59
CA ALA A 386 -3.61 -15.05 3.07
C ALA A 386 -4.78 -15.40 2.12
N VAL A 387 -4.51 -15.42 0.80
CA VAL A 387 -5.48 -15.87 -0.20
C VAL A 387 -5.70 -17.40 -0.18
N LYS A 388 -4.65 -18.21 0.09
CA LYS A 388 -4.77 -19.68 0.17
C LYS A 388 -5.44 -20.18 1.45
N GLN A 389 -5.28 -19.51 2.59
CA GLN A 389 -5.89 -19.93 3.85
C GLN A 389 -7.42 -19.73 3.87
N ALA A 390 -7.92 -18.80 3.06
CA ALA A 390 -9.35 -18.66 2.77
C ALA A 390 -9.94 -19.80 1.90
N ILE A 391 -9.12 -20.72 1.38
CA ILE A 391 -9.55 -21.78 0.44
C ILE A 391 -9.72 -23.16 1.13
N GLN A 392 -9.40 -23.32 2.42
CA GLN A 392 -9.49 -24.62 3.11
C GLN A 392 -10.68 -24.80 4.06
N SER A 393 -11.77 -24.06 3.88
CA SER A 393 -13.03 -24.33 4.57
C SER A 393 -14.21 -24.08 3.65
N ASN A 394 -14.98 -25.13 3.35
CA ASN A 394 -16.16 -25.19 2.47
C ASN A 394 -15.89 -25.17 0.95
N CYS A 395 -15.19 -26.19 0.45
CA CYS A 395 -15.47 -26.71 -0.88
C CYS A 395 -16.85 -27.40 -0.87
N PHE A 396 -17.88 -26.68 -1.30
CA PHE A 396 -19.01 -27.14 -2.14
C PHE A 396 -20.16 -26.13 -2.02
N ARG A 397 -20.11 -25.11 -2.87
CA ARG A 397 -21.23 -24.38 -3.52
C ARG A 397 -20.74 -22.99 -3.86
N PHE A 398 -20.64 -22.71 -5.16
CA PHE A 398 -21.07 -21.47 -5.84
C PHE A 398 -20.53 -21.53 -7.27
N VAL A 399 -21.28 -22.21 -8.13
CA VAL A 399 -21.24 -22.07 -9.58
C VAL A 399 -22.63 -21.59 -9.99
N HIS A 400 -22.71 -20.56 -10.82
CA HIS A 400 -23.89 -19.74 -11.21
C HIS A 400 -24.27 -18.72 -10.14
N VAL A 401 -24.26 -17.40 -10.38
CA VAL A 401 -24.93 -16.58 -11.41
C VAL A 401 -23.97 -15.43 -11.77
N TRP A 402 -23.71 -15.06 -13.03
CA TRP A 402 -24.43 -14.02 -13.79
C TRP A 402 -24.07 -14.13 -15.28
N ILE A 403 -25.01 -14.64 -16.07
CA ILE A 403 -25.20 -14.31 -17.49
C ILE A 403 -26.51 -13.51 -17.52
N TYR A 404 -26.59 -12.53 -18.42
CA TYR A 404 -27.67 -11.55 -18.67
C TYR A 404 -27.46 -10.14 -18.08
N TRP A 405 -26.61 -9.36 -18.75
CA TRP A 405 -26.87 -7.93 -18.96
C TRP A 405 -26.37 -7.45 -20.32
N LYS A 406 -26.77 -8.14 -21.39
CA LYS A 406 -26.66 -7.65 -22.77
C LYS A 406 -27.59 -8.39 -23.73
N MET A 407 -28.92 -8.28 -23.52
CA MET A 407 -29.95 -8.41 -24.57
C MET A 407 -31.31 -8.08 -23.94
N GLU A 408 -31.71 -6.80 -23.95
CA GLU A 408 -33.14 -6.41 -23.87
C GLU A 408 -33.31 -4.92 -24.24
N GLN A 409 -33.06 -4.63 -25.51
CA GLN A 409 -33.82 -3.62 -26.24
C GLN A 409 -34.76 -4.41 -27.13
N LEU A 410 -35.98 -4.68 -26.65
CA LEU A 410 -37.23 -4.79 -27.42
C LEU A 410 -38.33 -5.43 -26.53
N GLN A 411 -39.42 -4.67 -26.38
CA GLN A 411 -40.78 -5.08 -26.03
C GLN A 411 -41.12 -5.46 -24.56
N ARG A 412 -41.81 -4.52 -23.91
CA ARG A 412 -42.73 -4.67 -22.75
C ARG A 412 -43.88 -5.67 -23.04
N PRO A 413 -44.83 -5.90 -22.11
CA PRO A 413 -44.75 -6.18 -20.66
C PRO A 413 -45.65 -7.38 -20.25
N THR A 414 -45.44 -8.01 -19.09
CA THR A 414 -46.56 -8.31 -18.15
C THR A 414 -46.06 -8.81 -16.79
N THR A 415 -46.67 -8.22 -15.77
CA THR A 415 -46.89 -8.62 -14.37
C THR A 415 -46.91 -10.13 -14.08
N VAL A 416 -46.36 -10.55 -12.92
CA VAL A 416 -47.10 -11.11 -11.76
C VAL A 416 -46.12 -11.49 -10.63
N SER A 417 -46.60 -11.24 -9.41
CA SER A 417 -45.99 -11.34 -8.08
C SER A 417 -45.82 -12.76 -7.49
N ILE A 418 -44.81 -12.89 -6.60
CA ILE A 418 -44.75 -13.55 -5.26
C ILE A 418 -45.29 -14.99 -5.09
N ALA A 419 -44.47 -15.93 -4.58
CA ALA A 419 -44.63 -16.56 -3.25
C ALA A 419 -43.75 -17.82 -3.03
N VAL A 420 -43.30 -17.95 -1.78
CA VAL A 420 -42.57 -19.00 -1.06
C VAL A 420 -43.25 -20.39 -1.11
N VAL A 421 -42.49 -21.50 -1.13
CA VAL A 421 -42.75 -22.74 -0.35
C VAL A 421 -41.44 -23.47 -0.03
N GLU A 422 -41.37 -23.99 1.19
CA GLU A 422 -40.32 -24.77 1.87
C GLU A 422 -40.02 -26.17 1.25
N LEU A 423 -38.87 -26.71 1.70
CA LEU A 423 -38.27 -28.06 1.59
C LEU A 423 -39.25 -29.23 1.94
N PRO A 424 -38.97 -30.55 1.69
CA PRO A 424 -37.65 -31.22 1.83
C PRO A 424 -37.35 -32.48 0.97
N GLY A 425 -36.10 -32.96 1.08
CA GLY A 425 -35.78 -34.40 1.05
C GLY A 425 -35.16 -34.96 -0.23
N LEU A 426 -33.83 -35.03 -0.27
CA LEU A 426 -33.00 -36.24 -0.46
C LEU A 426 -31.51 -35.87 -0.38
#